data_AF-E3MQ45-F1
#
_entry.id   AF-E3MQ45-F1
#
_cell.length_a   1.000
_cell.length_b   1.000
_cell.length_c   1.000
_cell.angle_alpha   90.00
_cell.angle_beta   90.00
_cell.angle_gamma   90.00
#
_symmetry.space_group_name_H-M   'P 1'
#
loop_
_entity.id
_entity.type
_entity.pdbx_description
1 polymer ?
#
loop_
_entity_poly.entity_id
_entity_poly.type
_entity_poly.pdbx_seq_one_letter_code
_entity_poly.pdbx_strand_id
1 'polypeptide(L)'
;MADFFANHEVSRILQMERALVGCRTEVFRLIVDDKGKIMNFNDVISLYPSVMKYCRFPVEPPRDVPAKDLKVPMTAPEDLTFSGFMLCRVLAPDDLRLPLIADKSCGKLVFGLCKICMREENQEDCQHTDDERSFTACQWMARKCRDRRRVGSIH
;
A
#
# COMPACT_ATOMS: atom_id res chain seq x y z
N MET A 1 11.94 -25.10 -23.03
CA MET A 1 12.44 -24.83 -21.65
C MET A 1 12.66 -23.34 -21.42
N ALA A 2 13.28 -22.59 -22.34
CA ALA A 2 13.40 -21.13 -22.23
C ALA A 2 12.04 -20.41 -22.16
N ASP A 3 11.06 -20.81 -22.98
CA ASP A 3 9.71 -20.23 -22.96
C ASP A 3 8.94 -20.50 -21.66
N PHE A 4 9.28 -21.58 -20.96
CA PHE A 4 8.71 -21.88 -19.64
C PHE A 4 9.22 -20.88 -18.60
N PHE A 5 10.52 -20.56 -18.60
CA PHE A 5 11.05 -19.53 -17.69
C PHE A 5 10.65 -18.10 -18.09
N ALA A 6 10.37 -17.85 -19.37
CA ALA A 6 9.94 -16.54 -19.86
C ALA A 6 8.46 -16.24 -19.57
N ASN A 7 7.59 -17.24 -19.65
CA ASN A 7 6.14 -17.06 -19.52
C ASN A 7 5.56 -17.58 -18.20
N HIS A 8 6.34 -18.27 -17.38
CA HIS A 8 5.87 -18.70 -16.06
C HIS A 8 5.99 -17.54 -15.09
N GLU A 9 4.86 -16.93 -14.73
CA GLU A 9 4.76 -16.13 -13.52
C GLU A 9 5.14 -17.04 -12.35
N VAL A 10 6.40 -16.96 -11.91
CA VAL A 10 6.85 -17.66 -10.72
C VAL A 10 5.90 -17.23 -9.61
N SER A 11 5.04 -18.13 -9.16
CA SER A 11 4.29 -17.99 -7.92
C SER A 11 5.33 -17.95 -6.82
N ARG A 12 5.89 -16.75 -6.58
CA ARG A 12 6.92 -16.54 -5.59
C ARG A 12 6.36 -16.99 -4.25
N ILE A 13 7.19 -17.66 -3.47
CA ILE A 13 6.87 -18.00 -2.08
C ILE A 13 6.43 -16.69 -1.39
N LEU A 14 5.32 -16.74 -0.65
CA LEU A 14 4.81 -15.60 0.09
C LEU A 14 5.84 -15.19 1.17
N GLN A 15 6.64 -14.18 0.87
CA GLN A 15 7.59 -13.60 1.82
C GLN A 15 6.91 -12.48 2.61
N MET A 16 6.55 -12.77 3.86
CA MET A 16 5.87 -11.81 4.74
C MET A 16 6.68 -10.55 5.01
N GLU A 17 8.01 -10.69 5.05
CA GLU A 17 8.95 -9.57 5.26
C GLU A 17 8.80 -8.46 4.21
N ARG A 18 8.36 -8.81 2.99
CA ARG A 18 8.16 -7.82 1.92
C ARG A 18 6.96 -6.92 2.16
N ALA A 19 5.99 -7.34 2.97
CA ALA A 19 4.86 -6.51 3.38
C ALA A 19 5.22 -5.51 4.49
N LEU A 20 6.36 -5.70 5.18
CA LEU A 20 6.82 -4.81 6.22
C LEU A 20 7.47 -3.58 5.58
N VAL A 21 6.76 -2.46 5.58
CA VAL A 21 7.25 -1.16 5.09
C VAL A 21 7.32 -0.17 6.24
N GLY A 22 8.29 0.76 6.16
CA GLY A 22 8.46 1.80 7.18
C GLY A 22 7.40 2.90 7.06
N CYS A 23 7.63 3.99 7.78
CA CYS A 23 6.81 5.19 7.65
C CYS A 23 6.86 5.78 6.24
N ARG A 24 5.77 6.44 5.86
CA ARG A 24 5.75 7.33 4.70
C ARG A 24 6.41 8.66 5.07
N THR A 25 7.44 9.02 4.31
CA THR A 25 8.12 10.32 4.42
C THR A 25 8.14 10.94 3.04
N GLU A 26 7.29 11.94 2.82
CA GLU A 26 7.16 12.62 1.53
C GLU A 26 7.10 14.13 1.74
N VAL A 27 7.65 14.87 0.78
CA VAL A 27 7.61 16.32 0.76
C VAL A 27 6.67 16.75 -0.36
N PHE A 28 5.51 17.30 0.00
CA PHE A 28 4.54 17.80 -0.98
C PHE A 28 4.89 19.20 -1.51
N ARG A 29 5.60 19.99 -0.71
CA ARG A 29 5.98 21.36 -1.06
C ARG A 29 7.24 21.76 -0.29
N LEU A 30 8.28 22.14 -1.03
CA LEU A 30 9.58 22.54 -0.47
C LEU A 30 9.57 23.96 0.10
N ILE A 31 8.86 24.89 -0.56
CA ILE A 31 8.84 26.30 -0.20
C ILE A 31 7.38 26.79 -0.17
N VAL A 32 7.00 27.47 0.91
CA VAL A 32 5.70 28.13 1.07
C VAL A 32 5.97 29.61 1.29
N ASP A 33 5.36 30.48 0.47
CA ASP A 33 5.43 31.94 0.67
C ASP A 33 4.56 32.32 1.88
N ASP A 34 5.20 32.76 2.97
CA ASP A 34 4.60 33.04 4.29
C ASP A 34 4.02 34.46 4.38
N LYS A 35 3.40 34.95 3.31
CA LYS A 35 2.75 36.27 3.32
C LYS A 35 1.43 36.21 4.10
N GLY A 36 1.53 36.16 5.43
CA GLY A 36 0.43 36.28 6.37
C GLY A 36 -0.45 35.03 6.51
N LYS A 37 0.09 33.82 6.28
CA LYS A 37 -0.65 32.57 6.41
C LYS A 37 -0.29 31.86 7.72
N ILE A 38 -1.28 31.46 8.49
CA ILE A 38 -1.07 30.62 9.67
C ILE A 38 -0.89 29.18 9.19
N MET A 39 0.27 28.59 9.52
CA MET A 39 0.56 27.18 9.20
C MET A 39 0.36 26.31 10.44
N ASN A 40 -0.43 25.25 10.29
CA ASN A 40 -0.70 24.31 11.37
C ASN A 40 0.23 23.10 11.21
N PHE A 41 0.98 22.80 12.27
CA PHE A 41 1.75 21.56 12.38
C PHE A 41 0.97 20.58 13.25
N ASN A 42 0.54 19.47 12.65
CA ASN A 42 -0.17 18.41 13.36
C ASN A 42 0.78 17.23 13.58
N ASP A 43 1.04 16.91 14.85
CA ASP A 43 1.76 15.72 15.24
C ASP A 43 0.87 14.78 16.05
N VAL A 44 1.00 13.49 15.81
CA VAL A 44 0.25 12.46 16.53
C VAL A 44 1.12 11.90 17.63
N ILE A 45 0.82 12.28 18.87
CA ILE A 45 1.50 11.75 20.05
C ILE A 45 1.28 10.24 20.12
N SER A 46 2.38 9.48 20.15
CA SER A 46 2.36 8.01 20.29
C SER A 46 1.56 7.29 19.19
N LEU A 47 1.84 7.62 17.92
CA LEU A 47 1.21 6.96 16.76
C LEU A 47 1.31 5.42 16.82
N TYR A 48 2.52 4.88 16.95
CA TYR A 48 2.73 3.42 16.99
C TYR A 48 2.01 2.74 18.16
N PRO A 49 2.16 3.19 19.43
CA PRO A 49 1.37 2.64 20.53
C PRO A 49 -0.14 2.72 20.33
N SER A 50 -0.65 3.80 19.74
CA SER A 50 -2.07 3.96 19.45
C SER A 50 -2.55 2.92 18.43
N VAL A 51 -1.80 2.71 17.35
CA VAL A 51 -2.13 1.67 16.37
C VAL A 51 -2.05 0.28 17.01
N MET A 52 -1.00 -0.01 17.78
CA MET A 52 -0.85 -1.29 18.52
C MET A 52 -2.02 -1.60 19.46
N LYS A 53 -2.62 -0.57 20.07
CA LYS A 53 -3.76 -0.72 20.99
C LYS A 53 -5.09 -0.95 20.28
N TYR A 54 -5.33 -0.26 19.17
CA TYR A 54 -6.67 -0.19 18.56
C TYR A 54 -6.82 -1.04 17.29
N CYS A 55 -5.72 -1.36 16.61
CA CYS A 55 -5.75 -2.13 15.37
C CYS A 55 -5.50 -3.61 15.61
N ARG A 56 -5.95 -4.43 14.64
CA ARG A 56 -5.80 -5.88 14.68
C ARG A 56 -4.42 -6.26 14.19
N PHE A 57 -3.73 -7.08 14.97
CA PHE A 57 -2.45 -7.67 14.60
C PHE A 57 -2.57 -9.19 14.49
N PRO A 58 -1.77 -9.82 13.61
CA PRO A 58 -1.64 -11.27 13.61
C PRO A 58 -0.91 -11.70 14.90
N VAL A 59 -1.52 -12.60 15.68
CA VAL A 59 -0.94 -13.17 16.91
C VAL A 59 -0.56 -14.64 16.69
N GLU A 60 -1.36 -15.34 15.90
CA GLU A 60 -1.21 -16.78 15.65
C GLU A 60 -0.31 -17.07 14.44
N PRO A 61 0.28 -18.28 14.37
CA PRO A 61 0.94 -18.75 13.16
C PRO A 61 0.00 -18.67 11.95
N PRO A 62 0.51 -18.30 10.77
CA PRO A 62 -0.31 -18.20 9.58
C PRO A 62 -0.90 -19.55 9.18
N ARG A 63 -2.13 -19.51 8.69
CA ARG A 63 -2.82 -20.66 8.12
C ARG A 63 -2.96 -20.46 6.63
N ASP A 64 -2.70 -21.50 5.85
CA ASP A 64 -2.86 -21.45 4.41
C ASP A 64 -4.34 -21.32 4.04
N VAL A 65 -4.63 -20.35 3.18
CA VAL A 65 -5.97 -20.16 2.60
C VAL A 65 -5.91 -20.66 1.17
N PRO A 66 -6.74 -21.65 0.78
CA PRO A 66 -6.73 -22.16 -0.57
C PRO A 66 -7.23 -21.08 -1.54
N ALA A 67 -6.53 -20.93 -2.68
CA ALA A 67 -6.85 -19.91 -3.68
C ALA A 67 -8.27 -20.03 -4.26
N LYS A 68 -8.92 -21.19 -4.15
CA LYS A 68 -10.30 -21.42 -4.59
C LYS A 68 -11.33 -20.57 -3.85
N ASP A 69 -11.01 -20.18 -2.62
CA ASP A 69 -11.90 -19.39 -1.77
C ASP A 69 -11.75 -17.87 -2.05
N LEU A 70 -10.78 -17.49 -2.88
CA LEU A 70 -10.50 -16.11 -3.25
C LEU A 70 -11.21 -15.76 -4.56
N LYS A 71 -12.08 -14.75 -4.50
CA LYS A 71 -12.68 -14.15 -5.70
C LYS A 71 -11.68 -13.17 -6.31
N VAL A 72 -11.39 -13.29 -7.60
CA VAL A 72 -10.50 -12.39 -8.35
C VAL A 72 -11.23 -11.99 -9.65
N PRO A 73 -11.24 -10.70 -10.06
CA PRO A 73 -10.61 -9.55 -9.43
C PRO A 73 -11.34 -9.09 -8.16
N MET A 74 -10.57 -8.60 -7.19
CA MET A 74 -11.10 -7.97 -5.97
C MET A 74 -11.18 -6.47 -6.21
N THR A 75 -12.38 -5.92 -6.29
CA THR A 75 -12.60 -4.49 -6.54
C THR A 75 -13.23 -3.79 -5.35
N ALA A 76 -13.96 -4.53 -4.49
CA ALA A 76 -14.61 -3.98 -3.32
C ALA A 76 -13.97 -4.46 -2.01
N PRO A 77 -14.01 -3.67 -0.92
CA PRO A 77 -13.54 -4.11 0.40
C PRO A 77 -14.26 -5.35 0.95
N GLU A 78 -15.48 -5.62 0.48
CA GLU A 78 -16.31 -6.76 0.87
C GLU A 78 -15.79 -8.09 0.31
N ASP A 79 -15.06 -8.03 -0.81
CA ASP A 79 -14.42 -9.20 -1.42
C ASP A 79 -13.31 -9.76 -0.52
N LEU A 80 -12.80 -8.95 0.43
CA LEU A 80 -11.80 -9.35 1.43
C LEU A 80 -12.44 -10.16 2.58
N THR A 81 -12.55 -11.46 2.34
CA THR A 81 -13.12 -12.43 3.28
C THR A 81 -12.23 -12.71 4.49
N PHE A 82 -10.93 -12.44 4.41
CA PHE A 82 -9.95 -12.73 5.46
C PHE A 82 -9.05 -11.52 5.77
N SER A 83 -8.40 -11.57 6.94
CA SER A 83 -7.30 -10.66 7.28
C SER A 83 -6.01 -11.45 7.29
N GLY A 84 -5.03 -11.08 6.46
CA GLY A 84 -3.84 -11.89 6.26
C GLY A 84 -2.85 -11.28 5.28
N PHE A 85 -1.78 -12.01 5.01
CA PHE A 85 -0.84 -11.67 3.94
C PHE A 85 -1.30 -12.30 2.63
N MET A 86 -1.27 -11.52 1.56
CA MET A 86 -1.56 -11.99 0.21
C MET A 86 -0.48 -11.50 -0.75
N LEU A 87 -0.02 -12.40 -1.63
CA LEU A 87 0.76 -12.01 -2.80
C LEU A 87 -0.20 -11.87 -3.97
N CYS A 88 -0.40 -10.65 -4.44
CA CYS A 88 -1.29 -10.37 -5.55
C CYS A 88 -0.71 -9.33 -6.50
N ARG A 89 -1.28 -9.31 -7.70
CA ARG A 89 -1.09 -8.25 -8.67
C ARG A 89 -2.09 -7.14 -8.35
N VAL A 90 -1.60 -5.96 -8.01
CA VAL A 90 -2.41 -4.80 -7.62
C VAL A 90 -2.29 -3.73 -8.70
N LEU A 91 -3.44 -3.29 -9.19
CA LEU A 91 -3.55 -2.12 -10.05
C LEU A 91 -4.08 -0.95 -9.21
N ALA A 92 -3.36 0.17 -9.22
CA ALA A 92 -3.80 1.38 -8.54
C ALA A 92 -4.82 2.14 -9.43
N PRO A 93 -5.87 2.74 -8.85
CA PRO A 93 -6.73 3.67 -9.57
C PRO A 93 -5.94 4.88 -10.10
N ASP A 94 -6.41 5.44 -11.22
CA ASP A 94 -5.73 6.54 -11.92
C ASP A 94 -5.93 7.89 -11.21
N ASP A 95 -7.03 8.04 -10.47
CA ASP A 95 -7.51 9.29 -9.89
C ASP A 95 -7.00 9.55 -8.45
N LEU A 96 -5.97 8.81 -8.03
CA LEU A 96 -5.50 8.86 -6.64
C LEU A 96 -4.45 9.97 -6.43
N ARG A 97 -4.85 11.06 -5.77
CA ARG A 97 -3.96 12.20 -5.47
C ARG A 97 -2.75 11.85 -4.61
N LEU A 98 -2.91 10.86 -3.73
CA LEU A 98 -1.87 10.39 -2.82
C LEU A 98 -1.62 8.92 -3.08
N PRO A 99 -0.50 8.54 -3.71
CA PRO A 99 -0.23 7.13 -3.93
C PRO A 99 -0.13 6.40 -2.59
N LEU A 100 -0.75 5.23 -2.48
CA LEU A 100 -0.77 4.44 -1.25
C LEU A 100 0.11 3.19 -1.32
N ILE A 101 0.38 2.71 -2.54
CA ILE A 101 1.14 1.49 -2.76
C ILE A 101 2.62 1.84 -2.68
N ALA A 102 3.30 1.18 -1.74
CA ALA A 102 4.73 1.31 -1.55
C ALA A 102 5.46 0.23 -2.34
N ASP A 103 6.55 0.61 -3.01
CA ASP A 103 7.49 -0.33 -3.62
C ASP A 103 8.91 -0.09 -3.09
N LYS A 104 9.65 -1.18 -2.90
CA LYS A 104 11.05 -1.21 -2.46
C LYS A 104 11.99 -1.69 -3.57
N SER A 105 11.46 -2.03 -4.75
CA SER A 105 12.23 -2.64 -5.84
C SER A 105 13.41 -1.79 -6.31
N CYS A 106 13.35 -0.47 -6.12
CA CYS A 106 14.36 0.49 -6.56
C CYS A 106 15.42 0.82 -5.49
N GLY A 107 15.51 0.02 -4.42
CA GLY A 107 16.44 0.25 -3.30
C GLY A 107 16.05 1.40 -2.35
N LYS A 108 15.03 2.18 -2.73
CA LYS A 108 14.36 3.20 -1.91
C LYS A 108 12.89 2.80 -1.74
N LEU A 109 12.28 3.25 -0.64
CA LEU A 109 10.83 3.14 -0.45
C LEU A 109 10.16 4.27 -1.21
N VAL A 110 9.46 3.94 -2.29
CA VAL A 110 8.76 4.90 -3.15
C VAL A 110 7.28 4.59 -3.19
N PHE A 111 6.46 5.64 -3.31
CA PHE A 111 5.02 5.53 -3.46
C PHE A 111 4.61 6.17 -4.79
N GLY A 112 3.75 5.50 -5.53
CA GLY A 112 3.35 5.87 -6.89
C GLY A 112 2.21 4.99 -7.39
N LEU A 113 1.75 5.28 -8.61
CA LEU A 113 0.62 4.58 -9.25
C LEU A 113 1.05 3.62 -10.35
N CYS A 114 2.28 3.76 -10.86
CA CYS A 114 2.85 2.91 -11.90
C CYS A 114 4.25 2.43 -11.49
N LYS A 115 4.47 1.12 -11.60
CA LYS A 115 5.76 0.49 -11.29
C LYS A 115 6.91 1.00 -12.15
N ILE A 116 6.66 1.21 -13.43
CA ILE A 116 7.68 1.66 -14.38
C ILE A 116 8.02 3.13 -14.13
N CYS A 117 7.01 4.00 -14.00
CA CYS A 117 7.24 5.41 -13.68
C CYS A 117 8.00 5.61 -12.37
N MET A 118 7.70 4.81 -11.34
CA MET A 118 8.47 4.85 -10.09
C MET A 118 9.94 4.51 -10.30
N ARG A 119 10.23 3.51 -11.14
CA ARG A 119 11.58 3.03 -11.41
C ARG A 119 12.40 4.02 -12.24
N GLU A 120 11.74 4.68 -13.18
CA GLU A 120 12.34 5.66 -14.08
C GLU A 120 12.32 7.09 -13.51
N GLU A 121 11.74 7.27 -12.32
CA GLU A 121 11.54 8.58 -11.67
C GLU A 121 10.81 9.58 -12.59
N ASN A 122 9.85 9.08 -13.39
CA ASN A 122 9.11 9.90 -14.34
C ASN A 122 8.16 10.88 -13.62
N GLN A 123 8.26 12.17 -13.96
CA GLN A 123 7.44 13.24 -13.42
C GLN A 123 6.30 13.66 -14.37
N GLU A 124 6.31 13.15 -15.60
CA GLU A 124 5.32 13.45 -16.64
C GLU A 124 4.13 12.47 -16.59
N ASP A 125 3.10 12.76 -17.39
CA ASP A 125 1.92 11.92 -17.52
C ASP A 125 2.28 10.49 -17.96
N CYS A 126 1.76 9.50 -17.23
CA CYS A 126 2.01 8.09 -17.49
C CYS A 126 1.26 7.63 -18.74
N GLN A 127 1.98 7.05 -19.71
CA GLN A 127 1.42 6.46 -20.94
C GLN A 127 1.42 4.91 -20.93
N HIS A 128 1.76 4.30 -19.80
CA HIS A 128 1.86 2.84 -19.66
C HIS A 128 0.49 2.17 -19.60
N THR A 129 0.44 0.94 -20.09
CA THR A 129 -0.76 0.09 -20.02
C THR A 129 -1.02 -0.39 -18.59
N ASP A 130 -2.26 -0.77 -18.28
CA ASP A 130 -2.62 -1.28 -16.94
C ASP A 130 -1.76 -2.47 -16.51
N ASP A 131 -1.38 -3.31 -17.47
CA ASP A 131 -0.50 -4.43 -17.21
C ASP A 131 0.89 -4.00 -16.74
N GLU A 132 1.47 -3.02 -17.42
CA GLU A 132 2.79 -2.43 -17.10
C GLU A 132 2.76 -1.62 -15.80
N ARG A 133 1.64 -0.99 -15.51
CA ARG A 133 1.44 -0.18 -14.29
C ARG A 133 1.34 -1.03 -13.04
N SER A 134 0.74 -2.20 -13.16
CA SER A 134 0.46 -3.10 -12.04
C SER A 134 1.70 -3.55 -11.26
N PHE A 135 1.50 -3.82 -9.97
CA PHE A 135 2.54 -4.23 -9.04
C PHE A 135 2.30 -5.64 -8.53
N THR A 136 3.33 -6.47 -8.51
CA THR A 136 3.30 -7.73 -7.76
C THR A 136 3.83 -7.49 -6.36
N ALA A 137 2.94 -7.36 -5.38
CA ALA A 137 3.29 -7.02 -4.01
C ALA A 137 2.69 -8.02 -3.01
N CYS A 138 3.45 -8.31 -1.96
CA CYS A 138 2.94 -8.95 -0.76
C CYS A 138 2.37 -7.85 0.13
N GLN A 139 1.05 -7.87 0.40
CA GLN A 139 0.40 -6.87 1.22
C GLN A 139 -0.33 -7.51 2.40
N TRP A 140 -0.33 -6.79 3.52
CA TRP A 140 -1.19 -7.12 4.65
C TRP A 140 -2.59 -6.56 4.39
N MET A 141 -3.53 -7.46 4.16
CA MET A 141 -4.93 -7.12 4.03
C MET A 141 -5.55 -7.14 5.43
N ALA A 142 -5.76 -5.94 6.00
CA ALA A 142 -6.56 -5.78 7.20
C ALA A 142 -7.92 -5.18 6.87
N ARG A 143 -8.98 -5.76 7.44
CA ARG A 143 -10.26 -5.07 7.51
C ARG A 143 -10.10 -3.77 8.30
N LYS A 144 -10.78 -2.72 7.85
CA LYS A 144 -10.80 -1.38 8.44
C LYS A 144 -10.86 -1.45 9.97
N CYS A 145 -9.89 -0.83 10.64
CA CYS A 145 -9.99 -0.59 12.09
C CYS A 145 -11.25 0.26 12.31
N ARG A 146 -12.19 -0.23 13.13
CA ARG A 146 -13.47 0.44 13.38
C ARG A 146 -13.15 1.83 13.93
N ASP A 147 -13.37 2.86 13.12
CA ASP A 147 -13.12 4.25 13.51
C ASP A 147 -14.09 4.58 14.65
N ARG A 148 -13.57 4.59 15.88
CA ARG A 148 -14.31 5.05 17.06
C ARG A 148 -13.84 6.46 17.43
N ARG A 149 -13.75 7.34 16.44
CA ARG A 149 -13.66 8.78 16.69
C ARG A 149 -15.01 9.33 17.18
N ARG A 150 -15.26 9.17 18.49
CA ARG A 150 -15.73 10.32 19.28
C ARG A 150 -14.47 11.15 19.56
N VAL A 151 -14.02 11.93 18.57
CA VAL A 151 -13.14 13.06 18.89
C VAL A 151 -14.07 14.05 19.56
N GLY A 152 -13.89 14.25 20.87
CA GLY A 152 -14.60 15.27 21.60
C GLY A 152 -14.42 16.60 20.88
N SER A 153 -15.53 17.26 20.60
CA SER A 153 -15.59 18.67 20.26
C SER A 153 -14.78 19.44 21.31
N ILE A 154 -13.61 19.92 20.92
CA ILE A 154 -12.92 20.96 21.68
C ILE A 154 -13.53 22.26 21.16
N HIS A 155 -14.42 22.83 21.97
CA HIS A 155 -14.82 24.23 21.89
C HIS A 155 -13.70 25.10 22.45
#